data_AF-A0A2S2CQQ5-F1
#
_entry.id   AF-A0A2S2CQQ5-F1
#
_cell.length_a   1.000
_cell.length_b   1.000
_cell.length_c   1.000
_cell.angle_alpha   90.00
_cell.angle_beta   90.00
_cell.angle_gamma   90.00
#
_symmetry.space_group_name_H-M   'P 1'
#
loop_
_entity.id
_entity.type
_entity.pdbx_description
1 polymer ?
#
loop_
_entity_poly.entity_id
_entity_poly.type
_entity_poly.pdbx_seq_one_letter_code
_entity_poly.pdbx_strand_id
1 'polypeptide(L)'
;MLEWRDAMALDNGGLDRDHQEEIALIRRFLVLPAGEEGRPLASAVLEELRDHSRRHFLREEKVQAAIGYPHLAEHRAQHRRLCVLLDEIMEQVQAGESAFSFGYVKQKADQLLPFWFLDHFAKADLRMKLHIAKAQLSPRNGQGQGRDAVR
;
A
#
# COMPACT_ATOMS: atom_id res chain seq x y z
N MET A 1 13.56 12.65 -0.99
CA MET A 1 12.26 12.49 -1.67
C MET A 1 11.94 10.99 -1.71
N LEU A 2 10.71 10.61 -1.41
CA LEU A 2 10.24 9.22 -1.52
C LEU A 2 10.19 8.84 -3.01
N GLU A 3 10.91 7.81 -3.43
CA GLU A 3 11.01 7.39 -4.83
C GLU A 3 11.08 5.87 -4.92
N TRP A 4 10.47 5.30 -5.97
CA TRP A 4 10.63 3.89 -6.29
C TRP A 4 12.07 3.57 -6.72
N ARG A 5 12.56 2.39 -6.35
CA ARG A 5 13.89 1.89 -6.71
C ARG A 5 13.78 0.42 -7.07
N ASP A 6 14.58 -0.08 -8.02
CA ASP A 6 14.55 -1.48 -8.43
C ASP A 6 14.76 -2.47 -7.28
N ALA A 7 15.51 -2.09 -6.25
CA ALA A 7 15.69 -2.88 -5.03
C ALA A 7 14.37 -3.18 -4.29
N MET A 8 13.34 -2.35 -4.49
CA MET A 8 12.00 -2.48 -3.92
C MET A 8 11.12 -3.49 -4.67
N ALA A 9 11.51 -3.97 -5.85
CA ALA A 9 10.68 -4.93 -6.59
C ALA A 9 10.42 -6.22 -5.79
N LEU A 10 9.16 -6.62 -5.69
CA LEU A 10 8.68 -7.83 -5.02
C LEU A 10 8.27 -8.89 -6.04
N ASP A 11 7.42 -8.51 -6.99
CA ASP A 11 6.79 -9.44 -7.94
C ASP A 11 7.01 -9.05 -9.42
N ASN A 12 7.61 -7.89 -9.70
CA ASN A 12 7.68 -7.24 -11.01
C ASN A 12 6.30 -7.12 -11.68
N GLY A 13 5.26 -7.00 -10.87
CA GLY A 13 3.89 -7.30 -11.23
C GLY A 13 2.90 -6.34 -10.60
N GLY A 14 1.82 -6.91 -10.09
CA GLY A 14 0.68 -6.14 -9.60
C GLY A 14 0.97 -5.44 -8.28
N LEU A 15 1.80 -6.03 -7.42
CA LEU A 15 2.16 -5.42 -6.15
C LEU A 15 3.09 -4.23 -6.36
N ASP A 16 4.14 -4.41 -7.18
CA ASP A 16 5.08 -3.33 -7.47
C ASP A 16 4.42 -2.12 -8.12
N ARG A 17 3.43 -2.34 -9.01
CA ARG A 17 2.63 -1.25 -9.60
C ARG A 17 1.78 -0.52 -8.55
N ASP A 18 1.19 -1.25 -7.61
CA ASP A 18 0.41 -0.63 -6.55
C ASP A 18 1.30 0.23 -5.64
N HIS A 19 2.49 -0.25 -5.27
CA HIS A 19 3.45 0.51 -4.46
C HIS A 19 3.98 1.76 -5.19
N GLN A 20 4.22 1.67 -6.49
CA GLN A 20 4.58 2.85 -7.31
C GLN A 20 3.47 3.90 -7.32
N GLU A 21 2.21 3.47 -7.41
CA GLU A 21 1.05 4.36 -7.36
C GLU A 21 0.86 4.97 -5.96
N GLU A 22 1.05 4.22 -4.88
CA GLU A 22 1.08 4.75 -3.50
C GLU A 22 2.15 5.82 -3.34
N ILE A 23 3.39 5.56 -3.80
CA ILE A 23 4.46 6.55 -3.78
C ILE A 23 4.07 7.80 -4.57
N ALA A 24 3.46 7.65 -5.75
CA ALA A 24 3.03 8.78 -6.56
C ALA A 24 1.96 9.62 -5.86
N LEU A 25 0.98 8.99 -5.22
CA LEU A 25 -0.07 9.66 -4.44
C LEU A 25 0.51 10.40 -3.22
N ILE A 26 1.42 9.76 -2.47
CA ILE A 26 2.12 10.40 -1.35
C ILE A 26 2.90 11.61 -1.85
N ARG A 27 3.67 11.48 -2.94
CA ARG A 27 4.43 12.61 -3.50
C ARG A 27 3.52 13.75 -3.97
N ARG A 28 2.39 13.44 -4.61
CA ARG A 28 1.37 14.44 -4.98
C ARG A 28 0.89 15.19 -3.75
N PHE A 29 0.60 14.50 -2.65
CA PHE A 29 0.19 15.14 -1.40
C PHE A 29 1.28 16.07 -0.82
N LEU A 30 2.54 15.61 -0.81
CA LEU A 30 3.66 16.34 -0.20
C LEU A 30 3.92 17.71 -0.86
N VAL A 31 3.62 17.86 -2.16
CA VAL A 31 3.85 19.12 -2.88
C VAL A 31 2.68 20.09 -2.81
N LEU A 32 1.56 19.71 -2.16
CA LEU A 32 0.41 20.60 -2.02
C LEU A 32 0.68 21.74 -1.03
N PRO A 33 0.11 22.94 -1.26
CA PRO A 33 0.19 24.06 -0.32
C PRO A 33 -0.32 23.68 1.07
N ALA A 34 0.29 24.28 2.10
CA ALA A 34 -0.13 24.13 3.50
C ALA A 34 -1.11 25.22 3.95
N GLY A 35 -1.45 26.18 3.08
CA GLY A 35 -2.53 27.15 3.32
C GLY A 35 -3.90 26.52 3.09
N GLU A 36 -4.95 27.14 3.63
CA GLU A 36 -6.33 26.63 3.54
C GLU A 36 -6.80 26.39 2.09
N GLU A 37 -6.25 27.12 1.12
CA GLU A 37 -6.47 26.90 -0.31
C GLU A 37 -6.05 25.50 -0.80
N GLY A 38 -5.10 24.87 -0.11
CA GLY A 38 -4.63 23.51 -0.40
C GLY A 38 -5.53 22.41 0.16
N ARG A 39 -6.43 22.73 1.10
CA ARG A 39 -7.25 21.73 1.82
C ARG A 39 -8.12 20.88 0.88
N PRO A 40 -8.86 21.43 -0.10
CA PRO A 40 -9.68 20.60 -0.98
C PRO A 40 -8.85 19.58 -1.79
N LEU A 41 -7.68 20.00 -2.26
CA LEU A 41 -6.76 19.12 -3.00
C LEU A 41 -6.14 18.06 -2.10
N ALA A 42 -5.76 18.43 -0.87
CA ALA A 42 -5.21 17.50 0.11
C ALA A 42 -6.23 16.42 0.48
N SER A 43 -7.49 16.81 0.72
CA SER A 43 -8.60 15.89 0.97
C SER A 43 -8.81 14.91 -0.19
N ALA A 44 -8.81 15.40 -1.44
CA ALA A 44 -9.00 14.55 -2.62
C ALA A 44 -7.86 13.53 -2.80
N VAL A 45 -6.60 13.95 -2.65
CA VAL A 45 -5.44 13.04 -2.77
C VAL A 45 -5.44 12.00 -1.65
N LEU A 46 -5.82 12.37 -0.42
CA LEU A 46 -5.93 11.41 0.68
C LEU A 46 -7.05 10.39 0.45
N GLU A 47 -8.16 10.79 -0.15
CA GLU A 47 -9.23 9.86 -0.53
C GLU A 47 -8.77 8.87 -1.60
N GLU A 48 -8.08 9.36 -2.64
CA GLU A 48 -7.43 8.49 -3.64
C GLU A 48 -6.46 7.50 -2.98
N LEU A 49 -5.60 7.99 -2.08
CA LEU A 49 -4.62 7.17 -1.34
C LEU A 49 -5.29 6.11 -0.46
N ARG A 50 -6.31 6.48 0.32
CA ARG A 50 -7.06 5.56 1.17
C ARG A 50 -7.69 4.43 0.36
N ASP A 51 -8.38 4.79 -0.71
CA ASP A 51 -9.07 3.81 -1.53
C ASP A 51 -8.07 2.89 -2.25
N HIS A 52 -6.96 3.45 -2.71
CA HIS A 52 -5.86 2.69 -3.30
C HIS A 52 -5.22 1.72 -2.33
N SER A 53 -4.82 2.18 -1.14
CA SER A 53 -4.22 1.32 -0.11
C SER A 53 -5.16 0.19 0.31
N ARG A 54 -6.47 0.43 0.44
CA ARG A 54 -7.45 -0.65 0.71
C ARG A 54 -7.47 -1.72 -0.38
N ARG A 55 -7.42 -1.32 -1.66
CA ARG A 55 -7.37 -2.27 -2.79
C ARG A 55 -6.04 -3.02 -2.84
N HIS A 56 -4.93 -2.30 -2.63
CA HIS A 56 -3.58 -2.85 -2.58
C HIS A 56 -3.46 -3.90 -1.47
N PHE A 57 -3.82 -3.56 -0.24
CA PHE A 57 -3.79 -4.48 0.91
C PHE A 57 -4.62 -5.74 0.67
N LEU A 58 -5.82 -5.61 0.08
CA LEU A 58 -6.64 -6.77 -0.27
C LEU A 58 -5.96 -7.67 -1.31
N ARG A 59 -5.30 -7.08 -2.32
CA ARG A 59 -4.56 -7.83 -3.33
C ARG A 59 -3.37 -8.54 -2.70
N GLU A 60 -2.60 -7.83 -1.90
CA GLU A 60 -1.43 -8.36 -1.23
C GLU A 60 -1.80 -9.53 -0.31
N GLU A 61 -2.83 -9.40 0.50
CA GLU A 61 -3.31 -10.47 1.37
C GLU A 61 -3.78 -11.70 0.59
N LYS A 62 -4.37 -11.52 -0.60
CA LYS A 62 -4.72 -12.63 -1.49
C LYS A 62 -3.46 -13.33 -2.02
N VAL A 63 -2.42 -12.57 -2.38
CA VAL A 63 -1.12 -13.14 -2.80
C VAL A 63 -0.49 -13.91 -1.63
N GLN A 64 -0.39 -13.30 -0.46
CA GLN A 64 0.12 -13.91 0.76
C GLN A 64 -0.60 -15.23 1.09
N ALA A 65 -1.93 -15.24 1.02
CA ALA A 65 -2.73 -16.46 1.23
C ALA A 65 -2.43 -17.53 0.18
N ALA A 66 -2.36 -17.16 -1.10
CA ALA A 66 -2.13 -18.10 -2.20
C ALA A 66 -0.74 -18.76 -2.15
N ILE A 67 0.28 -18.05 -1.65
CA ILE A 67 1.64 -18.57 -1.52
C ILE A 67 1.92 -19.21 -0.15
N GLY A 68 0.92 -19.28 0.73
CA GLY A 68 1.07 -19.83 2.08
C GLY A 68 2.03 -19.02 2.96
N TYR A 69 2.02 -17.68 2.86
CA TYR A 69 2.91 -16.81 3.61
C TYR A 69 2.65 -16.92 5.12
N PRO A 70 3.65 -17.34 5.94
CA PRO A 70 3.43 -17.68 7.34
C PRO A 70 3.05 -16.47 8.23
N HIS A 71 3.35 -15.24 7.79
CA HIS A 71 3.10 -14.02 8.57
C HIS A 71 1.86 -13.24 8.11
N LEU A 72 0.97 -13.83 7.31
CA LEU A 72 -0.25 -13.18 6.80
C LEU A 72 -1.10 -12.53 7.90
N ALA A 73 -1.31 -13.22 9.03
CA ALA A 73 -2.15 -12.69 10.11
C ALA A 73 -1.57 -11.42 10.76
N GLU A 74 -0.25 -11.40 10.95
CA GLU A 74 0.48 -10.24 11.47
C GLU A 74 0.45 -9.09 10.46
N HIS A 75 0.71 -9.40 9.19
CA HIS A 75 0.72 -8.42 8.11
C HIS A 75 -0.65 -7.73 7.95
N ARG A 76 -1.74 -8.50 7.90
CA ARG A 76 -3.12 -7.97 7.87
C ARG A 76 -3.42 -7.06 9.06
N ALA A 77 -2.85 -7.35 10.24
CA ALA A 77 -3.02 -6.47 11.40
C ALA A 77 -2.32 -5.12 11.23
N GLN A 78 -1.19 -5.07 10.53
CA GLN A 78 -0.51 -3.83 10.18
C GLN A 78 -1.31 -3.02 9.15
N HIS A 79 -1.84 -3.65 8.09
CA HIS A 79 -2.76 -3.01 7.14
C HIS A 79 -3.95 -2.34 7.84
N ARG A 80 -4.59 -3.04 8.78
CA ARG A 80 -5.72 -2.45 9.53
C ARG A 80 -5.32 -1.20 10.30
N ARG A 81 -4.14 -1.18 10.92
CA ARG A 81 -3.64 0.02 11.63
C ARG A 81 -3.34 1.17 10.67
N LEU A 82 -2.79 0.87 9.49
CA LEU A 82 -2.57 1.87 8.44
C LEU A 82 -3.88 2.48 7.93
N CYS A 83 -4.91 1.66 7.72
CA CYS A 83 -6.23 2.16 7.35
C CYS A 83 -6.81 3.12 8.40
N VAL A 84 -6.75 2.75 9.68
CA VAL A 84 -7.20 3.61 10.79
C VAL A 84 -6.44 4.93 10.78
N LEU A 85 -5.11 4.91 10.65
CA LEU A 85 -4.31 6.11 10.58
C LEU A 85 -4.68 7.00 9.38
N LEU A 86 -4.91 6.42 8.20
CA LEU A 86 -5.33 7.18 7.02
C LEU A 86 -6.70 7.82 7.25
N ASP A 87 -7.65 7.10 7.85
CA ASP A 87 -8.96 7.64 8.21
C ASP A 87 -8.81 8.81 9.22
N GLU A 88 -7.95 8.68 10.25
CA GLU A 88 -7.66 9.76 11.22
C GLU A 88 -7.03 10.99 10.56
N ILE A 89 -6.07 10.81 9.65
CA ILE A 89 -5.45 11.91 8.91
C ILE A 89 -6.50 12.62 8.04
N MET A 90 -7.36 11.85 7.38
CA MET A 90 -8.44 12.40 6.54
C MET A 90 -9.43 13.22 7.36
N GLU A 91 -9.87 12.72 8.51
CA GLU A 91 -10.78 13.45 9.41
C GLU A 91 -10.18 14.80 9.82
N GLN A 92 -8.90 14.82 10.22
CA GLN A 92 -8.23 16.06 10.62
C GLN A 92 -8.06 17.05 9.46
N VAL A 93 -7.77 16.55 8.25
CA VAL A 93 -7.61 17.39 7.05
C VAL A 93 -8.96 17.94 6.58
N GLN A 94 -10.05 17.18 6.71
CA GLN A 94 -11.38 17.59 6.28
C GLN A 94 -12.11 18.47 7.32
N ALA A 95 -11.67 18.46 8.59
CA ALA A 95 -12.27 19.27 9.64
C ALA A 95 -12.16 20.78 9.33
N GLY A 96 -13.30 21.39 9.00
CA GLY A 96 -13.40 22.84 8.75
C GLY A 96 -13.27 23.69 10.01
N GLU A 97 -13.61 23.12 11.17
CA GLU A 97 -13.37 23.71 12.49
C GLU A 97 -12.54 22.71 13.31
N SER A 98 -11.28 23.06 13.59
CA SER A 98 -10.35 22.22 14.33
C SER A 98 -9.57 23.06 15.34
N ALA A 99 -9.16 22.44 16.44
CA ALA A 99 -8.23 23.06 17.39
C ALA A 99 -6.86 23.39 16.76
N PHE A 100 -6.55 22.78 15.62
CA PHE A 100 -5.32 22.99 14.87
C PHE A 100 -5.60 23.58 13.49
N SER A 101 -4.71 24.46 13.02
CA SER A 101 -4.78 24.98 11.64
C SER A 101 -4.54 23.88 10.61
N PHE A 102 -5.06 24.04 9.39
CA PHE A 102 -4.77 23.12 8.29
C PHE A 102 -3.27 22.92 8.09
N GLY A 103 -2.48 24.00 8.13
CA GLY A 103 -1.03 23.91 7.95
C GLY A 103 -0.34 23.02 8.99
N TYR A 104 -0.80 23.03 10.24
CA TYR A 104 -0.27 22.13 11.27
C TYR A 104 -0.62 20.66 10.98
N VAL A 105 -1.89 20.38 10.66
CA VAL A 105 -2.34 19.02 10.31
C VAL A 105 -1.62 18.51 9.06
N LYS A 106 -1.51 19.35 8.03
CA LYS A 106 -0.81 19.06 6.77
C LYS A 106 0.66 18.73 7.02
N GLN A 107 1.36 19.51 7.85
CA GLN A 107 2.75 19.24 8.21
C GLN A 107 2.91 17.89 8.92
N LYS A 108 1.96 17.50 9.78
CA LYS A 108 1.96 16.18 10.42
C LYS A 108 1.75 15.07 9.39
N ALA A 109 0.80 15.24 8.48
CA ALA A 109 0.57 14.29 7.39
C ALA A 109 1.80 14.15 6.48
N ASP A 110 2.51 15.24 6.18
CA ASP A 110 3.72 15.25 5.36
C ASP A 110 4.86 14.40 5.96
N GLN A 111 4.88 14.24 7.29
CA GLN A 111 5.85 13.40 7.99
C GLN A 111 5.35 11.96 8.09
N LEU A 112 4.06 11.77 8.40
CA LEU A 112 3.49 10.46 8.69
C LEU A 112 3.36 9.58 7.45
N LEU A 113 2.84 10.11 6.33
CA LEU A 113 2.57 9.30 5.15
C LEU A 113 3.82 8.62 4.57
N PRO A 114 4.95 9.33 4.33
CA PRO A 114 6.15 8.70 3.80
C PRO A 114 6.79 7.75 4.81
N PHE A 115 6.75 8.10 6.10
CA PHE A 115 7.28 7.27 7.16
C PHE A 115 6.54 5.93 7.22
N TRP A 116 5.21 5.95 7.26
CA TRP A 116 4.41 4.73 7.39
C TRP A 116 4.52 3.82 6.17
N PHE A 117 4.53 4.38 4.96
CA PHE A 117 4.80 3.61 3.75
C PHE A 117 6.15 2.91 3.84
N LEU A 118 7.24 3.64 4.14
CA LEU A 118 8.59 3.06 4.20
C LEU A 118 8.74 2.04 5.33
N ASP A 119 8.18 2.32 6.51
CA ASP A 119 8.26 1.44 7.67
C ASP A 119 7.54 0.11 7.39
N HIS A 120 6.31 0.17 6.88
CA HIS A 120 5.54 -1.00 6.52
C HIS A 120 6.23 -1.78 5.40
N PHE A 121 6.59 -1.12 4.31
CA PHE A 121 7.26 -1.74 3.17
C PHE A 121 8.55 -2.46 3.59
N ALA A 122 9.39 -1.81 4.39
CA ALA A 122 10.67 -2.37 4.80
C ALA A 122 10.53 -3.54 5.80
N LYS A 123 9.60 -3.42 6.76
CA LYS A 123 9.44 -4.40 7.85
C LYS A 123 8.43 -5.49 7.56
N ALA A 124 7.59 -5.34 6.55
CA ALA A 124 6.52 -6.27 6.22
C ALA A 124 6.65 -6.77 4.78
N ASP A 125 6.51 -5.87 3.79
CA ASP A 125 6.33 -6.27 2.39
C ASP A 125 7.59 -6.93 1.82
N LEU A 126 8.76 -6.34 2.10
CA LEU A 126 10.06 -6.90 1.68
C LEU A 126 10.29 -8.31 2.20
N ARG A 127 9.73 -8.69 3.36
CA ARG A 127 9.90 -10.04 3.93
C ARG A 127 9.19 -11.11 3.09
N MET A 128 8.22 -10.72 2.28
CA MET A 128 7.54 -11.62 1.36
C MET A 128 8.33 -11.91 0.09
N LYS A 129 9.30 -11.06 -0.29
CA LYS A 129 10.01 -11.15 -1.57
C LYS A 129 10.55 -12.55 -1.88
N LEU A 130 11.19 -13.18 -0.89
CA LEU A 130 11.70 -14.55 -1.03
C LEU A 130 10.59 -15.61 -1.16
N HIS A 131 9.45 -15.42 -0.50
CA HIS A 131 8.30 -16.31 -0.58
C HIS A 131 7.61 -16.23 -1.94
N ILE A 132 7.48 -15.01 -2.48
CA ILE A 132 6.96 -14.76 -3.83
C ILE A 132 7.86 -15.42 -4.86
N ALA A 133 9.18 -15.20 -4.79
CA ALA A 133 10.14 -15.82 -5.70
C ALA A 133 10.08 -17.35 -5.66
N LYS A 134 10.01 -17.95 -4.46
CA LYS A 134 9.87 -19.40 -4.29
C LYS A 134 8.58 -19.94 -4.91
N ALA A 135 7.46 -19.23 -4.75
CA ALA A 135 6.19 -19.62 -5.34
C ALA A 135 6.18 -19.53 -6.87
N GLN A 136 6.86 -18.53 -7.45
CA GLN A 136 7.03 -18.39 -8.90
C GLN A 136 7.91 -19.48 -9.52
N LEU A 137 8.90 -19.99 -8.78
CA LEU A 137 9.80 -21.06 -9.23
C LEU A 137 9.21 -22.47 -9.06
N SER A 138 8.14 -22.62 -8.28
CA SER A 138 7.51 -23.93 -8.06
C SER A 138 6.68 -24.34 -9.28
N PRO A 139 6.90 -25.53 -9.90
CA PRO A 139 6.08 -25.97 -11.02
C PRO A 139 4.62 -26.10 -10.58
N ARG A 140 3.69 -25.54 -11.36
CA ARG A 140 2.25 -25.76 -11.18
C ARG A 140 1.96 -27.24 -11.40
N ASN A 141 2.01 -28.05 -10.35
CA ASN A 141 1.58 -29.44 -10.41
C ASN A 141 0.05 -29.48 -10.62
N GLY A 142 -0.36 -29.91 -11.81
CA GLY A 142 -1.66 -30.55 -12.04
C GLY A 142 -2.68 -29.78 -12.89
N GLN A 143 -2.58 -29.88 -14.21
CA GLN A 143 -3.75 -30.30 -15.00
C GLN A 143 -3.43 -31.62 -15.67
N GLY A 144 -4.31 -32.59 -15.43
CA GLY A 144 -4.06 -34.01 -15.57
C GLY A 144 -4.03 -34.50 -17.01
N GLN A 145 -3.26 -35.57 -17.19
CA GLN A 145 -3.38 -36.51 -18.29
C GLN A 145 -4.81 -37.09 -18.30
N GLY A 146 -5.65 -36.56 -19.18
CA GLY A 146 -6.87 -37.24 -19.65
C GLY A 146 -6.48 -38.14 -20.81
N ARG A 147 -6.47 -39.45 -20.55
CA ARG A 147 -6.39 -40.52 -21.54
C ARG A 147 -7.51 -40.33 -22.56
N ASP A 148 -7.18 -40.44 -23.84
CA ASP A 148 -8.07 -41.05 -24.83
C ASP A 148 -7.24 -41.73 -25.92
N ALA A 149 -6.94 -42.99 -25.66
CA ALA A 149 -6.68 -43.98 -26.68
C ALA A 149 -7.97 -44.80 -26.81
N VAL A 150 -8.82 -44.48 -27.78
CA VAL A 150 -9.87 -45.39 -28.26
C VAL A 150 -10.06 -45.21 -29.76
N ARG A 151 -9.60 -46.24 -30.49
CA ARG A 151 -10.00 -46.74 -31.82
C ARG A 151 -9.65 -45.93 -33.06
#